data_AF-E9FNM9-F1
#
_entry.id   AF-E9FNM9-F1
#
_cell.length_a   1.000
_cell.length_b   1.000
_cell.length_c   1.000
_cell.angle_alpha   90.00
_cell.angle_beta   90.00
_cell.angle_gamma   90.00
#
_symmetry.space_group_name_H-M   'P 1'
#
loop_
_entity.id
_entity.type
_entity.pdbx_description
1 polymer ?
#
loop_
_entity_poly.entity_id
_entity_poly.type
_entity_poly.pdbx_seq_one_letter_code
_entity_poly.pdbx_strand_id
1 'polypeptide(L)'
;MKAIKVVISVIIVVVSIGLVVFIGASMYAVTTINLLSNSVYYAQRMPHKEGTEPDLVMLIENMWWVDTPKIEGIRYDDDGVNFIENSIDSSGHPTSFGEFDGGYHYSDKNDVSYKFDKNFELEWALDKEYKKIDTATIDETKIKGEIRETLKPILDVQSKPLINLQWLFNKKYQDRFN
;
A
#
# COMPACT_ATOMS: atom_id res chain seq x y z
N MET A 1 22.94 13.24 54.48
CA MET A 1 22.16 12.02 54.16
C MET A 1 20.80 12.29 53.51
N LYS A 2 19.96 13.22 53.99
CA LYS A 2 18.61 13.49 53.42
C LYS A 2 18.64 14.00 51.97
N ALA A 3 19.53 14.96 51.66
CA ALA A 3 19.67 15.52 50.30
C ALA A 3 20.09 14.46 49.26
N ILE A 4 21.03 13.57 49.61
CA ILE A 4 21.47 12.47 48.74
C ILE A 4 20.31 11.52 48.41
N LYS A 5 19.46 11.17 49.39
CA LYS A 5 18.28 10.34 49.17
C LYS A 5 17.26 10.99 48.22
N VAL A 6 17.07 12.31 48.33
CA VAL A 6 16.19 13.08 47.42
C VAL A 6 16.75 13.07 45.99
N VAL A 7 18.05 13.36 45.83
CA VAL A 7 18.70 13.34 44.51
C VAL A 7 18.60 11.96 43.85
N ILE A 8 18.88 10.88 44.60
CA ILE A 8 18.73 9.51 44.09
C ILE A 8 17.29 9.24 43.67
N SER A 9 16.31 9.67 44.46
CA SER A 9 14.89 9.47 44.14
C SER A 9 14.48 10.21 42.86
N VAL A 10 14.93 11.44 42.67
CA VAL A 10 14.68 12.22 41.45
C VAL A 10 15.30 11.55 40.23
N ILE A 11 16.55 11.07 40.33
CA ILE A 11 17.22 10.35 39.22
C ILE A 11 16.43 9.10 38.85
N ILE A 12 16.01 8.30 39.83
CA ILE A 12 15.20 7.10 39.58
C ILE A 12 13.92 7.47 38.83
N VAL A 13 13.19 8.49 39.28
CA VAL A 13 11.94 8.92 38.62
C VAL A 13 12.19 9.37 37.17
N VAL A 14 13.21 10.20 36.93
CA VAL A 14 13.54 10.70 35.58
C VAL A 14 13.93 9.54 34.66
N VAL A 15 14.78 8.63 35.14
CA VAL A 15 15.20 7.44 34.38
C VAL A 15 14.00 6.53 34.10
N SER A 16 13.12 6.31 35.07
CA SER A 16 11.91 5.50 34.89
C SER A 16 10.97 6.10 33.85
N ILE A 17 10.74 7.41 33.88
CA ILE A 17 9.93 8.10 32.87
C ILE A 17 10.57 7.96 31.48
N GLY A 18 11.87 8.21 31.38
CA GLY A 18 12.62 8.05 30.13
C GLY A 18 12.50 6.64 29.56
N LEU A 19 12.59 5.61 30.41
CA LEU A 19 12.44 4.22 30.02
C LEU A 19 11.02 3.91 29.51
N VAL A 20 9.98 4.38 30.21
CA VAL A 20 8.58 4.18 29.78
C VAL A 20 8.31 4.82 28.43
N VAL A 21 8.79 6.05 28.23
CA VAL A 21 8.65 6.77 26.95
C VAL A 21 9.40 6.03 25.84
N PHE A 22 10.63 5.59 26.11
CA PHE A 22 11.43 4.84 25.14
C PHE A 22 10.74 3.53 24.72
N ILE A 23 10.29 2.72 25.69
CA ILE A 23 9.58 1.47 25.41
C ILE A 23 8.31 1.75 24.60
N GLY A 24 7.50 2.74 25.00
CA GLY A 24 6.28 3.10 24.28
C GLY A 24 6.54 3.51 22.84
N ALA A 25 7.55 4.38 22.61
CA ALA A 25 7.94 4.81 21.28
C ALA A 25 8.48 3.66 20.43
N SER A 26 9.31 2.77 21.00
CA SER A 26 9.81 1.58 20.31
C SER A 26 8.68 0.63 19.93
N MET A 27 7.73 0.36 20.83
CA MET A 27 6.56 -0.47 20.54
C MET A 27 5.70 0.12 19.42
N TYR A 28 5.48 1.45 19.45
CA TYR A 28 4.74 2.14 18.40
C TYR A 28 5.44 2.03 17.03
N ALA A 29 6.76 2.26 16.99
CA ALA A 29 7.55 2.14 15.78
C ALA A 29 7.51 0.71 15.20
N VAL A 30 7.78 -0.31 16.02
CA VAL A 30 7.76 -1.72 15.58
C VAL A 30 6.37 -2.12 15.09
N THR A 31 5.30 -1.70 15.78
CA THR A 31 3.92 -1.95 15.36
C THR A 31 3.63 -1.31 14.00
N THR A 32 4.03 -0.04 13.83
CA THR A 32 3.81 0.72 12.59
C THR A 32 4.54 0.07 11.42
N ILE A 33 5.83 -0.26 11.59
CA ILE A 33 6.63 -0.93 10.56
C ILE A 33 5.98 -2.27 10.19
N ASN A 34 5.55 -3.07 11.16
CA ASN A 34 4.89 -4.35 10.88
C ASN A 34 3.57 -4.18 10.11
N LEU A 35 2.78 -3.14 10.39
CA LEU A 35 1.55 -2.85 9.67
C LEU A 35 1.81 -2.37 8.24
N LEU A 36 2.82 -1.52 8.02
CA LEU A 36 3.15 -0.96 6.71
C LEU A 36 3.81 -2.01 5.81
N SER A 37 4.86 -2.68 6.30
CA SER A 37 5.61 -3.68 5.52
C SER A 37 4.83 -4.95 5.20
N ASN A 38 3.77 -5.27 5.96
CA ASN A 38 2.90 -6.42 5.69
C ASN A 38 1.48 -5.98 5.28
N SER A 39 1.31 -4.72 4.87
CA SER A 39 0.01 -4.12 4.55
C SER A 39 -0.73 -4.90 3.46
N VAL A 40 -0.03 -5.33 2.40
CA VAL A 40 -0.61 -6.15 1.33
C VAL A 40 -1.11 -7.49 1.86
N TYR A 41 -0.31 -8.19 2.68
CA TYR A 41 -0.71 -9.45 3.29
C TYR A 41 -2.00 -9.31 4.11
N TYR A 42 -2.10 -8.24 4.91
CA TYR A 42 -3.28 -7.99 5.72
C TYR A 42 -4.49 -7.60 4.86
N ALA A 43 -4.30 -6.78 3.84
CA ALA A 43 -5.35 -6.34 2.93
C ALA A 43 -5.95 -7.50 2.12
N GLN A 44 -5.14 -8.46 1.66
CA GLN A 44 -5.64 -9.69 1.02
C GLN A 44 -6.61 -10.51 1.89
N ARG A 45 -6.59 -10.30 3.22
CA ARG A 45 -7.32 -11.09 4.22
C ARG A 45 -8.32 -10.27 5.02
N MET A 46 -8.45 -8.97 4.75
CA MET A 46 -9.41 -8.14 5.43
C MET A 46 -10.79 -8.29 4.79
N PRO A 47 -11.88 -8.31 5.57
CA PRO A 47 -13.20 -8.09 5.02
C PRO A 47 -13.27 -6.71 4.35
N HIS A 48 -13.84 -6.67 3.15
CA HIS A 48 -14.02 -5.44 2.38
C HIS A 48 -15.21 -5.60 1.42
N LYS A 49 -15.77 -4.47 0.98
CA LYS A 49 -16.80 -4.39 -0.05
C LYS A 49 -16.19 -4.75 -1.40
N GLU A 50 -16.97 -5.42 -2.24
CA GLU A 50 -16.57 -5.73 -3.61
C GLU A 50 -16.19 -4.45 -4.37
N GLY A 51 -15.07 -4.50 -5.09
CA GLY A 51 -14.57 -3.41 -5.93
C GLY A 51 -13.64 -2.40 -5.26
N THR A 52 -13.35 -2.49 -3.95
CA THR A 52 -12.46 -1.52 -3.26
C THR A 52 -10.97 -1.89 -3.30
N GLU A 53 -10.63 -3.08 -3.78
CA GLU A 53 -9.27 -3.58 -4.07
C GLU A 53 -8.18 -3.20 -3.04
N PRO A 54 -8.35 -3.54 -1.74
CA PRO A 54 -7.49 -3.02 -0.68
C PRO A 54 -6.04 -3.46 -0.80
N ASP A 55 -5.75 -4.62 -1.38
CA ASP A 55 -4.40 -5.13 -1.55
C ASP A 55 -3.62 -4.41 -2.66
N LEU A 56 -4.29 -4.04 -3.76
CA LEU A 56 -3.70 -3.19 -4.81
C LEU A 56 -3.37 -1.79 -4.25
N VAL A 57 -4.31 -1.23 -3.48
CA VAL A 57 -4.14 0.08 -2.84
C VAL A 57 -3.02 0.05 -1.80
N MET A 58 -2.97 -0.97 -0.94
CA MET A 58 -1.90 -1.08 0.05
C MET A 58 -0.53 -1.36 -0.58
N LEU A 59 -0.48 -2.05 -1.70
CA LEU A 59 0.76 -2.29 -2.44
C LEU A 59 1.35 -0.97 -2.92
N ILE A 60 0.54 -0.14 -3.58
CA ILE A 60 1.05 1.09 -4.18
C ILE A 60 1.33 2.16 -3.13
N GLU A 61 0.45 2.38 -2.16
CA GLU A 61 0.62 3.45 -1.16
C GLU A 61 1.74 3.18 -0.16
N ASN A 62 2.04 1.91 0.10
CA ASN A 62 3.10 1.52 1.03
C ASN A 62 4.32 0.95 0.32
N MET A 63 4.53 1.26 -0.97
CA MET A 63 5.57 0.64 -1.79
C MET A 63 6.97 0.76 -1.17
N TRP A 64 7.26 1.88 -0.50
CA TRP A 64 8.50 2.08 0.27
C TRP A 64 8.74 1.04 1.38
N TRP A 65 7.67 0.50 1.97
CA TRP A 65 7.74 -0.37 3.14
C TRP A 65 7.56 -1.84 2.83
N VAL A 66 6.75 -2.16 1.82
CA VAL A 66 6.42 -3.53 1.41
C VAL A 66 7.58 -4.14 0.63
N ASP A 67 7.56 -5.46 0.48
CA ASP A 67 8.60 -6.15 -0.28
C ASP A 67 8.42 -5.89 -1.78
N THR A 68 9.41 -5.26 -2.40
CA THR A 68 9.50 -5.00 -3.84
C THR A 68 10.56 -5.93 -4.46
N PRO A 69 10.22 -7.20 -4.72
CA PRO A 69 11.18 -8.18 -5.22
C PRO A 69 11.73 -7.76 -6.58
N LYS A 70 13.03 -8.04 -6.81
CA LYS A 70 13.64 -7.90 -8.13
C LYS A 70 13.13 -9.00 -9.06
N ILE A 71 12.08 -8.68 -9.82
CA ILE A 71 11.49 -9.56 -10.83
C ILE A 71 11.88 -9.00 -12.21
N GLU A 72 12.43 -9.86 -13.08
CA GLU A 72 12.76 -9.46 -14.45
C GLU A 72 11.50 -8.98 -15.17
N GLY A 73 11.59 -7.81 -15.81
CA GLY A 73 10.46 -7.18 -16.48
C GLY A 73 9.53 -6.37 -15.56
N ILE A 74 9.74 -6.33 -14.25
CA ILE A 74 9.04 -5.41 -13.35
C ILE A 74 9.96 -4.25 -12.97
N ARG A 75 9.47 -3.02 -13.11
CA ARG A 75 10.14 -1.81 -12.66
C ARG A 75 9.29 -1.12 -11.61
N TYR A 76 9.93 -0.70 -10.52
CA TYR A 76 9.33 0.08 -9.45
C TYR A 76 9.91 1.49 -9.46
N ASP A 77 9.08 2.47 -9.18
CA ASP A 77 9.48 3.87 -8.96
C ASP A 77 8.83 4.35 -7.67
N ASP A 78 9.62 4.41 -6.60
CA ASP A 78 9.23 4.83 -5.25
C ASP A 78 9.82 6.20 -4.85
N ASP A 79 10.50 6.89 -5.78
CA ASP A 79 11.08 8.21 -5.55
C ASP A 79 10.11 9.33 -5.97
N GLY A 80 9.02 9.44 -5.20
CA GLY A 80 7.98 10.44 -5.39
C GLY A 80 6.59 9.83 -5.48
N VAL A 81 6.06 9.70 -6.69
CA VAL A 81 4.75 9.11 -6.94
C VAL A 81 4.94 7.63 -7.20
N ASN A 82 4.41 6.78 -6.31
CA ASN A 82 4.60 5.34 -6.40
C ASN A 82 4.03 4.80 -7.72
N PHE A 83 4.85 4.05 -8.44
CA PHE A 83 4.50 3.50 -9.74
C PHE A 83 5.17 2.15 -10.00
N ILE A 84 4.43 1.26 -10.66
CA ILE A 84 4.87 -0.08 -11.05
C ILE A 84 4.61 -0.25 -12.53
N GLU A 85 5.63 -0.68 -13.26
CA GLU A 85 5.55 -1.05 -14.68
C GLU A 85 5.83 -2.54 -14.82
N ASN A 86 4.95 -3.23 -15.55
CA ASN A 86 5.09 -4.64 -15.87
C ASN A 86 5.27 -4.81 -17.38
N SER A 87 6.45 -5.32 -17.74
CA SER A 87 6.87 -5.60 -19.10
C SER A 87 7.05 -7.09 -19.43
N ILE A 88 6.74 -8.01 -18.49
CA ILE A 88 6.98 -9.47 -18.62
C ILE A 88 6.42 -10.03 -19.94
N ASP A 89 5.15 -9.72 -20.24
CA ASP A 89 4.45 -10.17 -21.44
C ASP A 89 3.98 -8.98 -22.30
N SER A 90 4.81 -7.94 -22.39
CA SER A 90 4.39 -6.64 -22.95
C SER A 90 4.43 -6.52 -24.47
N SER A 91 5.21 -7.34 -25.19
CA SER A 91 5.40 -7.18 -26.64
C SER A 91 5.67 -5.73 -27.11
N GLY A 92 6.28 -4.90 -26.25
CA GLY A 92 6.53 -3.47 -26.52
C GLY A 92 5.53 -2.48 -25.88
N HIS A 93 4.43 -2.97 -25.30
CA HIS A 93 3.41 -2.18 -24.59
C HIS A 93 3.31 -2.65 -23.13
N PRO A 94 4.16 -2.11 -22.22
CA PRO A 94 4.10 -2.47 -20.82
C PRO A 94 2.82 -1.94 -20.18
N THR A 95 2.24 -2.71 -19.28
CA THR A 95 1.16 -2.20 -18.42
C THR A 95 1.77 -1.46 -17.25
N SER A 96 1.07 -0.48 -16.71
CA SER A 96 1.54 0.22 -15.53
C SER A 96 0.43 0.59 -14.56
N PHE A 97 0.75 0.63 -13.28
CA PHE A 97 -0.16 1.01 -12.21
C PHE A 97 0.56 1.88 -11.20
N GLY A 98 -0.04 3.01 -10.82
CA GLY A 98 0.57 3.95 -9.90
C GLY A 98 -0.39 4.92 -9.25
N GLU A 99 0.10 5.70 -8.30
CA GLU A 99 -0.61 6.84 -7.75
C GLU A 99 -0.76 7.94 -8.80
N PHE A 100 -1.91 8.62 -8.82
CA PHE A 100 -2.14 9.73 -9.73
C PHE A 100 -3.25 10.65 -9.24
N ASP A 101 -2.95 11.94 -9.07
CA ASP A 101 -3.94 13.01 -8.81
C ASP A 101 -5.00 12.66 -7.74
N GLY A 102 -4.53 12.22 -6.57
CA GLY A 102 -5.39 11.86 -5.43
C GLY A 102 -6.11 10.52 -5.57
N GLY A 103 -5.77 9.71 -6.57
CA GLY A 103 -6.25 8.35 -6.77
C GLY A 103 -5.17 7.51 -7.45
N TYR A 104 -5.56 6.74 -8.46
CA TYR A 104 -4.67 5.78 -9.12
C TYR A 104 -4.80 5.86 -10.65
N HIS A 105 -3.71 5.55 -11.34
CA HIS A 105 -3.67 5.45 -12.79
C HIS A 105 -3.27 4.04 -13.20
N TYR A 106 -3.93 3.53 -14.25
CA TYR A 106 -3.57 2.30 -14.92
C TYR A 106 -3.40 2.56 -16.43
N SER A 107 -2.34 2.01 -17.03
CA SER A 107 -2.18 1.91 -18.48
C SER A 107 -2.22 0.45 -18.89
N ASP A 108 -3.12 0.10 -19.81
CA ASP A 108 -3.22 -1.26 -20.35
C ASP A 108 -2.25 -1.49 -21.53
N LYS A 109 -2.26 -2.72 -22.07
CA LYS A 109 -1.42 -3.12 -23.21
C LYS A 109 -1.80 -2.47 -24.54
N ASN A 110 -2.95 -1.79 -24.62
CA ASN A 110 -3.43 -1.08 -25.80
C ASN A 110 -3.17 0.44 -25.69
N ASP A 111 -2.36 0.86 -24.71
CA ASP A 111 -2.08 2.26 -24.37
C ASP A 111 -3.36 3.03 -23.98
N VAL A 112 -4.36 2.36 -23.42
CA VAL A 112 -5.53 3.01 -22.81
C VAL A 112 -5.21 3.34 -21.37
N SER A 113 -5.43 4.60 -21.01
CA SER A 113 -5.22 5.13 -19.67
C SER A 113 -6.52 5.20 -18.89
N TYR A 114 -6.52 4.70 -17.67
CA TYR A 114 -7.66 4.71 -16.76
C TYR A 114 -7.27 5.44 -15.48
N LYS A 115 -8.12 6.35 -14.99
CA LYS A 115 -7.98 6.95 -13.67
C LYS A 115 -9.06 6.41 -12.75
N PHE A 116 -8.63 5.96 -11.58
CA PHE A 116 -9.48 5.60 -10.46
C PHE A 116 -9.37 6.65 -9.37
N ASP A 117 -10.46 6.87 -8.64
CA ASP A 117 -10.45 7.69 -7.44
C ASP A 117 -9.78 6.97 -6.25
N LYS A 118 -9.70 7.64 -5.11
CA LYS A 118 -9.17 7.07 -3.86
C LYS A 118 -9.93 5.86 -3.30
N ASN A 119 -11.16 5.64 -3.75
CA ASN A 119 -12.01 4.51 -3.38
C ASN A 119 -11.93 3.39 -4.43
N PHE A 120 -11.06 3.54 -5.43
CA PHE A 120 -10.85 2.62 -6.53
C PHE A 120 -12.04 2.56 -7.51
N GLU A 121 -12.82 3.62 -7.64
CA GLU A 121 -13.92 3.75 -8.62
C GLU A 121 -13.40 4.46 -9.89
N LEU A 122 -13.81 4.00 -11.09
CA LEU A 122 -13.33 4.56 -12.35
C LEU A 122 -13.86 5.99 -12.57
N GLU A 123 -12.97 6.97 -12.68
CA GLU A 123 -13.32 8.38 -12.95
C GLU A 123 -13.34 8.70 -14.45
N TRP A 124 -12.30 8.27 -15.18
CA TRP A 124 -12.19 8.51 -16.62
C TRP A 124 -11.27 7.49 -17.28
N ALA A 125 -11.43 7.39 -18.61
CA ALA A 125 -10.52 6.66 -19.47
C ALA A 125 -10.19 7.46 -20.74
N LEU A 126 -8.97 7.32 -21.23
CA LEU A 126 -8.45 7.95 -22.43
C LEU A 126 -7.86 6.89 -23.35
N ASP A 127 -8.16 6.96 -24.65
CA ASP A 127 -7.45 6.14 -25.64
C ASP A 127 -6.01 6.64 -25.86
N LYS A 128 -5.25 5.90 -26.67
CA LYS A 128 -3.86 6.23 -27.03
C LYS A 128 -3.68 7.59 -27.71
N GLU A 129 -4.75 8.20 -28.22
CA GLU A 129 -4.76 9.53 -28.84
C GLU A 129 -5.24 10.61 -27.85
N TYR A 130 -5.33 10.27 -26.56
CA TYR A 130 -5.83 11.11 -25.47
C TYR A 130 -7.30 11.53 -25.64
N LYS A 131 -8.09 10.77 -26.40
CA LYS A 131 -9.52 11.01 -26.55
C LYS A 131 -10.27 10.32 -25.43
N LYS A 132 -11.23 11.04 -24.84
CA LYS A 132 -12.07 10.52 -23.77
C LYS A 132 -12.91 9.34 -24.26
N ILE A 133 -12.84 8.24 -23.52
CA ILE A 133 -13.71 7.08 -23.67
C ILE A 133 -14.90 7.26 -22.73
N ASP A 134 -16.10 6.89 -23.19
CA ASP A 134 -17.28 6.86 -22.35
C ASP A 134 -17.16 5.74 -21.31
N THR A 135 -17.07 6.09 -20.03
CA THR A 135 -16.90 5.14 -18.93
C THR A 135 -18.09 4.18 -18.81
N ALA A 136 -19.28 4.55 -19.29
CA ALA A 136 -20.44 3.66 -19.33
C ALA A 136 -20.26 2.47 -20.30
N THR A 137 -19.29 2.53 -21.20
CA THR A 137 -18.95 1.44 -22.14
C THR A 137 -17.85 0.52 -21.62
N ILE A 138 -17.22 0.86 -20.50
CA ILE A 138 -16.10 0.13 -19.91
C ILE A 138 -16.62 -0.85 -18.88
N ASP A 139 -16.16 -2.11 -18.98
CA ASP A 139 -16.32 -3.08 -17.91
C ASP A 139 -15.23 -2.85 -16.85
N GLU A 140 -15.57 -2.07 -15.81
CA GLU A 140 -14.65 -1.74 -14.73
C GLU A 140 -14.11 -2.98 -14.01
N THR A 141 -14.93 -4.04 -13.87
CA THR A 141 -14.51 -5.29 -13.22
C THR A 141 -13.40 -5.96 -14.00
N LYS A 142 -13.51 -5.94 -15.34
CA LYS A 142 -12.46 -6.44 -16.23
C LYS A 142 -11.17 -5.65 -16.05
N ILE A 143 -11.23 -4.31 -16.04
CA ILE A 143 -10.03 -3.47 -15.86
C ILE A 143 -9.36 -3.72 -14.50
N LYS A 144 -10.15 -3.84 -13.41
CA LYS A 144 -9.62 -4.21 -12.09
C LYS A 144 -8.94 -5.58 -12.10
N GLY A 145 -9.50 -6.54 -12.83
CA GLY A 145 -8.88 -7.84 -13.09
C GLY A 145 -7.54 -7.72 -13.81
N GLU A 146 -7.46 -6.89 -14.85
CA GLU A 146 -6.22 -6.61 -15.60
C GLU A 146 -5.15 -5.97 -14.71
N ILE A 147 -5.51 -5.00 -13.86
CA ILE A 147 -4.58 -4.42 -12.86
C ILE A 147 -4.06 -5.52 -11.92
N ARG A 148 -4.94 -6.38 -11.41
CA ARG A 148 -4.57 -7.48 -10.52
C ARG A 148 -3.63 -8.46 -11.21
N GLU A 149 -3.84 -8.78 -12.48
CA GLU A 149 -2.94 -9.61 -13.28
C GLU A 149 -1.57 -8.94 -13.47
N THR A 150 -1.56 -7.64 -13.78
CA THR A 150 -0.34 -6.82 -13.88
C THR A 150 0.48 -6.88 -12.60
N LEU A 151 -0.16 -6.83 -11.42
CA LEU A 151 0.55 -6.79 -10.13
C LEU A 151 0.73 -8.17 -9.48
N LYS A 152 0.14 -9.23 -10.03
CA LYS A 152 0.14 -10.58 -9.45
C LYS A 152 1.54 -11.10 -9.06
N PRO A 153 2.60 -10.95 -9.87
CA PRO A 153 3.94 -11.42 -9.49
C PRO A 153 4.46 -10.80 -8.19
N ILE A 154 3.98 -9.61 -7.83
CA ILE A 154 4.38 -8.83 -6.66
C ILE A 154 3.47 -9.18 -5.47
N LEU A 155 2.15 -9.32 -5.72
CA LEU A 155 1.16 -9.68 -4.70
C LEU A 155 1.38 -11.10 -4.16
N ASP A 156 1.75 -12.05 -5.02
CA ASP A 156 1.89 -13.47 -4.66
C ASP A 156 3.11 -13.75 -3.77
N VAL A 157 4.13 -12.88 -3.80
CA VAL A 157 5.36 -13.05 -3.00
C VAL A 157 5.27 -12.42 -1.61
N GLN A 158 4.22 -11.63 -1.33
CA GLN A 158 4.11 -10.90 -0.06
C GLN A 158 4.05 -11.86 1.12
N SER A 159 5.09 -11.80 1.95
CA SER A 159 5.29 -12.77 3.02
C SER A 159 4.33 -12.57 4.19
N LYS A 160 4.11 -13.65 4.95
CA LYS A 160 3.32 -13.59 6.18
C LYS A 160 4.10 -12.83 7.26
N PRO A 161 3.47 -11.89 7.99
CA PRO A 161 4.10 -11.18 9.10
C PRO A 161 4.53 -12.14 10.23
N LEU A 162 5.67 -11.85 10.84
CA LEU A 162 6.16 -12.56 12.03
C LEU A 162 5.18 -12.44 13.20
N ILE A 163 4.65 -11.24 13.40
CA ILE A 163 3.63 -10.95 14.41
C ILE A 163 2.35 -10.59 13.69
N ASN A 164 1.33 -11.43 13.84
CA ASN A 164 0.04 -11.19 13.19
C ASN A 164 -0.73 -10.06 13.89
N LEU A 165 -0.85 -8.92 13.22
CA LEU A 165 -1.63 -7.75 13.64
C LEU A 165 -2.89 -7.54 12.80
N GLN A 166 -3.44 -8.59 12.17
CA GLN A 166 -4.61 -8.51 11.28
C GLN A 166 -5.79 -7.77 11.92
N TRP A 167 -6.07 -8.03 13.20
CA TRP A 167 -7.16 -7.35 13.90
C TRP A 167 -6.94 -5.84 13.97
N LEU A 168 -5.71 -5.39 14.24
CA LEU A 168 -5.37 -3.97 14.32
C LEU A 168 -5.39 -3.34 12.94
N PHE A 169 -4.89 -4.04 11.91
CA PHE A 169 -4.98 -3.61 10.53
C PHE A 169 -6.43 -3.42 10.09
N ASN A 170 -7.28 -4.44 10.31
CA ASN A 170 -8.71 -4.36 10.00
C ASN A 170 -9.34 -3.16 10.69
N LYS A 171 -9.10 -2.97 11.99
CA LYS A 171 -9.64 -1.82 12.73
C LYS A 171 -9.21 -0.47 12.13
N LYS A 172 -7.98 -0.37 11.64
CA LYS A 172 -7.45 0.88 11.05
C LYS A 172 -8.05 1.19 9.68
N TYR A 173 -8.33 0.16 8.87
CA TYR A 173 -8.71 0.32 7.47
C TYR A 173 -10.16 -0.08 7.16
N GLN A 174 -10.94 -0.53 8.15
CA GLN A 174 -12.31 -1.01 7.96
C GLN A 174 -13.19 0.04 7.27
N ASP A 175 -13.22 1.27 7.78
CA ASP A 175 -14.06 2.36 7.24
C ASP A 175 -13.67 2.79 5.82
N ARG A 176 -12.44 2.47 5.38
CA ARG A 176 -11.96 2.80 4.04
C ARG A 176 -12.47 1.83 2.99
N PHE A 177 -12.56 0.55 3.36
CA PHE A 177 -12.79 -0.54 2.41
C PHE A 177 -14.09 -1.30 2.66
N ASN A 178 -14.92 -0.93 3.64
CA ASN A 178 -16.24 -1.54 3.90
C ASN A 178 -17.37 -0.51 3.78
#